data_AF-A0A645AHS9-F1
#
_entry.id   AF-A0A645AHS9-F1
#
_cell.length_a   1.000
_cell.length_b   1.000
_cell.length_c   1.000
_cell.angle_alpha   90.00
_cell.angle_beta   90.00
_cell.angle_gamma   90.00
#
_symmetry.space_group_name_H-M   'P 1'
#
loop_
_entity.id
_entity.type
_entity.pdbx_description
1 polymer ?
#
loop_
_entity_poly.entity_id
_entity_poly.type
_entity_poly.pdbx_seq_one_letter_code
_entity_poly.pdbx_strand_id
1 'polypeptide(L)'
;MKVLELLVNEYGFKGRHLGGSRKPDGIVYSTTLEDNFGIIVDTKAYSEGYSLPISQADEMERYVRENSNRDEEVNPNKWWENFSEEVKKYYFVFISGSFKGKFEEQLRRLSMTTGVNGSAVNVVNLLLGAEKIRSGEMTIEELERAMFNNSEFILKY
;
A
#
# COMPACT_ATOMS: atom_id res chain seq x y z
N MET A 1 7.84 9.26 6.30
CA MET A 1 9.27 8.82 6.38
C MET A 1 9.43 7.47 7.07
N LYS A 2 9.11 7.32 8.37
CA LYS A 2 9.35 6.06 9.14
C LYS A 2 8.69 4.78 8.59
N VAL A 3 7.51 4.88 8.02
CA VAL A 3 6.76 3.71 7.50
C VAL A 3 7.44 3.09 6.27
N LEU A 4 7.92 3.91 5.34
CA LEU A 4 8.59 3.43 4.13
C LEU A 4 9.95 2.79 4.48
N GLU A 5 10.67 3.36 5.44
CA GLU A 5 11.91 2.76 5.94
C GLU A 5 11.67 1.37 6.55
N LEU A 6 10.59 1.19 7.31
CA LEU A 6 10.22 -0.11 7.86
C LEU A 6 9.94 -1.14 6.75
N LEU A 7 9.16 -0.75 5.73
CA LEU A 7 8.86 -1.62 4.58
C LEU A 7 10.12 -1.98 3.78
N VAL A 8 11.08 -1.07 3.66
CA VAL A 8 12.32 -1.36 2.93
C VAL A 8 13.28 -2.21 3.76
N ASN A 9 13.55 -1.80 5.00
CA ASN A 9 14.63 -2.37 5.79
C ASN A 9 14.21 -3.65 6.53
N GLU A 10 12.96 -3.75 6.96
CA GLU A 10 12.50 -4.87 7.78
C GLU A 10 11.69 -5.90 6.97
N TYR A 11 10.93 -5.46 5.97
CA TYR A 11 10.21 -6.37 5.07
C TYR A 11 11.04 -6.75 3.83
N GLY A 12 12.14 -6.06 3.54
CA GLY A 12 12.99 -6.37 2.38
C GLY A 12 12.42 -5.90 1.03
N PHE A 13 11.45 -4.99 1.01
CA PHE A 13 11.01 -4.36 -0.23
C PHE A 13 12.04 -3.37 -0.76
N LYS A 14 12.00 -3.06 -2.07
CA LYS A 14 12.64 -1.86 -2.62
C LYS A 14 11.61 -0.76 -2.80
N GLY A 15 12.01 0.50 -2.65
CA GLY A 15 11.07 1.60 -2.81
C GLY A 15 11.59 2.89 -2.22
N ARG A 16 10.72 3.90 -2.22
CA ARG A 16 11.05 5.22 -1.70
C ARG A 16 9.81 6.00 -1.30
N HIS A 17 10.03 6.93 -0.38
CA HIS A 17 9.11 8.03 -0.15
C HIS A 17 9.10 8.95 -1.38
N LEU A 18 7.91 9.39 -1.78
CA LEU A 18 7.70 10.26 -2.93
C LEU A 18 7.26 11.65 -2.48
N GLY A 19 6.28 11.74 -1.57
CA GLY A 19 5.83 12.92 -0.81
C GLY A 19 5.49 14.18 -1.62
N GLY A 20 4.34 14.79 -1.38
CA GLY A 20 3.94 16.06 -2.01
C GLY A 20 2.67 15.93 -2.85
N SER A 21 2.25 17.01 -3.49
CA SER A 21 1.00 16.99 -4.26
C SER A 21 1.10 16.11 -5.51
N ARG A 22 -0.01 15.45 -5.86
CA ARG A 22 -0.18 14.64 -7.07
C ARG A 22 0.71 13.40 -7.16
N LYS A 23 1.01 12.77 -6.02
CA LYS A 23 1.72 11.49 -5.92
C LYS A 23 1.40 10.86 -4.56
N PRO A 24 1.46 9.52 -4.44
CA PRO A 24 1.29 8.86 -3.14
C PRO A 24 2.42 9.25 -2.18
N ASP A 25 2.25 8.97 -0.89
CA ASP A 25 3.29 9.19 0.11
C ASP A 25 4.57 8.40 -0.22
N GLY A 26 4.41 7.18 -0.74
CA GLY A 26 5.51 6.41 -1.26
C GLY A 26 5.07 5.22 -2.08
N ILE A 27 6.06 4.52 -2.63
CA ILE A 27 5.87 3.24 -3.29
C ILE A 27 6.91 2.25 -2.80
N VAL A 28 6.54 0.98 -2.76
CA VAL A 28 7.47 -0.14 -2.53
C VAL A 28 7.12 -1.31 -3.46
N TYR A 29 8.06 -2.21 -3.72
CA TYR A 29 7.86 -3.38 -4.55
C TYR A 29 8.77 -4.53 -4.14
N SER A 30 8.30 -5.77 -4.34
CA SER A 30 9.10 -6.96 -4.13
C SER A 30 10.12 -7.14 -5.27
N THR A 31 11.24 -7.80 -4.97
CA THR A 31 12.31 -8.04 -5.97
C THR A 31 12.85 -9.47 -5.96
N THR A 32 12.37 -10.31 -5.05
CA THR A 32 12.88 -11.67 -4.83
C THR A 32 11.86 -12.73 -5.21
N LEU A 33 10.69 -12.33 -5.70
CA LEU A 33 9.62 -13.25 -6.09
C LEU A 33 9.71 -13.59 -7.58
N GLU A 34 9.14 -14.74 -7.95
CA GLU A 34 8.89 -15.06 -9.35
C GLU A 34 7.92 -14.03 -9.97
N ASP A 35 6.83 -13.72 -9.25
CA ASP A 35 5.86 -12.69 -9.61
C ASP A 35 6.00 -11.48 -8.67
N ASN A 36 6.87 -10.53 -9.03
CA ASN A 36 7.04 -9.31 -8.26
C ASN A 36 5.80 -8.40 -8.33
N PHE A 37 5.46 -7.77 -7.20
CA PHE A 37 4.33 -6.86 -7.07
C PHE A 37 4.75 -5.52 -6.47
N GLY A 38 4.01 -4.48 -6.83
CA GLY A 38 4.18 -3.11 -6.33
C GLY A 38 3.06 -2.73 -5.38
N ILE A 39 3.36 -1.85 -4.43
CA ILE A 39 2.43 -1.30 -3.45
C ILE A 39 2.49 0.22 -3.53
N ILE A 40 1.33 0.83 -3.73
CA ILE A 40 1.11 2.27 -3.59
C ILE A 40 0.76 2.55 -2.12
N VAL A 41 1.59 3.33 -1.43
CA VAL A 41 1.51 3.54 0.02
C VAL A 41 1.02 4.95 0.33
N ASP A 42 -0.01 5.04 1.18
CA ASP A 42 -0.53 6.30 1.68
C ASP A 42 -0.65 6.25 3.22
N THR A 43 -0.01 7.19 3.91
CA THR A 43 0.13 7.20 5.37
C THR A 43 -0.71 8.30 6.01
N LYS A 44 -1.37 7.97 7.13
CA LYS A 44 -2.36 8.85 7.76
C LYS A 44 -2.10 8.96 9.25
N ALA A 45 -1.94 10.18 9.73
CA ALA A 45 -1.77 10.49 11.14
C ALA A 45 -3.07 11.03 11.72
N TYR A 46 -3.85 10.16 12.38
CA TYR A 46 -5.09 10.52 13.07
C TYR A 46 -5.06 10.01 14.50
N SER A 47 -5.37 10.88 15.47
CA SER A 47 -5.37 10.56 16.90
C SER A 47 -6.57 9.71 17.34
N GLU A 48 -7.71 9.85 16.67
CA GLU A 48 -8.98 9.20 17.07
C GLU A 48 -9.37 8.00 16.19
N GLY A 49 -8.42 7.46 15.42
CA GLY A 49 -8.69 6.45 14.41
C GLY A 49 -9.18 7.03 13.08
N TYR A 50 -8.80 6.36 12.00
CA TYR A 50 -9.00 6.81 10.63
C TYR A 50 -10.19 6.13 9.96
N SER A 51 -11.13 6.92 9.45
CA SER A 51 -12.36 6.41 8.84
C SER A 51 -12.28 6.14 7.33
N LEU A 52 -11.14 6.47 6.71
CA LEU A 52 -10.96 6.52 5.26
C LEU A 52 -12.06 7.37 4.57
N PRO A 53 -12.00 8.70 4.69
CA PRO A 53 -12.95 9.59 4.03
C PRO A 53 -12.97 9.39 2.50
N ILE A 54 -14.12 9.64 1.87
CA ILE A 54 -14.30 9.50 0.42
C ILE A 54 -13.22 10.23 -0.37
N SER A 55 -12.87 11.46 0.02
CA SER A 55 -11.82 12.24 -0.66
C SER A 55 -10.45 11.57 -0.66
N GLN A 56 -10.13 10.78 0.37
CA GLN A 56 -8.88 10.05 0.47
C GLN A 56 -8.93 8.75 -0.34
N ALA A 57 -10.10 8.11 -0.40
CA ALA A 57 -10.32 7.01 -1.32
C ALA A 57 -10.19 7.48 -2.79
N ASP A 58 -10.82 8.59 -3.17
CA ASP A 58 -10.75 9.14 -4.53
C ASP A 58 -9.32 9.54 -4.91
N GLU A 59 -8.55 10.04 -3.94
CA GLU A 59 -7.12 10.33 -4.13
C GLU A 59 -6.31 9.06 -4.40
N MET A 60 -6.55 7.97 -3.66
CA MET A 60 -5.93 6.68 -3.96
C MET A 60 -6.38 6.11 -5.30
N GLU A 61 -7.66 6.23 -5.66
CA GLU A 61 -8.17 5.82 -6.97
C GLU A 61 -7.43 6.51 -8.10
N ARG A 62 -7.18 7.83 -7.96
CA ARG A 62 -6.37 8.58 -8.90
C ARG A 62 -4.97 7.97 -9.04
N TYR A 63 -4.29 7.66 -7.94
CA TYR A 63 -2.96 7.04 -8.00
C TYR A 63 -2.98 5.66 -8.67
N VAL A 64 -3.95 4.82 -8.34
CA VAL A 64 -4.09 3.51 -8.97
C VAL A 64 -4.29 3.65 -10.49
N ARG A 65 -5.19 4.55 -10.92
CA ARG A 65 -5.46 4.80 -12.35
C ARG A 65 -4.26 5.41 -13.08
N GLU A 66 -3.57 6.34 -12.44
CA GLU A 66 -2.35 6.96 -12.97
C GLU A 66 -1.25 5.91 -13.23
N ASN A 67 -1.04 4.97 -12.30
CA ASN A 67 -0.08 3.89 -12.48
C ASN A 67 -0.49 2.86 -13.55
N SER A 68 -1.80 2.64 -13.73
CA SER A 68 -2.31 1.76 -14.78
C SER A 68 -2.22 2.38 -16.18
N ASN A 69 -2.57 3.66 -16.33
CA ASN A 69 -2.62 4.34 -17.62
C ASN A 69 -1.26 4.90 -18.04
N ARG A 70 -0.43 5.32 -17.07
CA ARG A 70 0.91 5.90 -17.27
C ARG A 70 0.96 7.04 -18.29
N ASP A 71 -0.07 7.86 -18.29
CA ASP A 71 -0.22 8.98 -19.20
C ASP A 71 0.47 10.23 -18.62
N GLU A 72 1.51 10.69 -19.32
CA GLU A 72 2.30 11.86 -18.92
C GLU A 72 1.55 13.19 -19.07
N GLU A 73 0.54 13.26 -19.94
CA GLU A 73 -0.33 14.43 -20.06
C GLU A 73 -1.24 14.53 -18.84
N VAL A 74 -1.68 13.38 -18.31
CA VAL A 74 -2.46 13.31 -17.07
C VAL A 74 -1.59 13.69 -15.88
N ASN A 75 -0.43 13.06 -15.69
CA ASN A 75 0.48 13.41 -14.60
C ASN A 75 1.96 13.51 -15.04
N PRO A 76 2.46 14.73 -15.32
CA PRO A 76 3.81 14.94 -15.84
C PRO A 76 4.95 14.53 -14.90
N ASN A 77 4.66 14.26 -13.62
CA ASN A 77 5.70 13.83 -12.67
C ASN A 77 6.09 12.36 -12.83
N LYS A 78 5.28 11.57 -13.56
CA LYS A 78 5.47 10.16 -13.86
C LYS A 78 5.91 9.33 -12.66
N TRP A 79 5.31 9.56 -11.50
CA TRP A 79 5.76 8.95 -10.25
C TRP A 79 5.80 7.40 -10.30
N TRP A 80 5.01 6.78 -11.16
CA TRP A 80 5.00 5.33 -11.42
C TRP A 80 6.31 4.79 -12.01
N GLU A 81 7.16 5.62 -12.63
CA GLU A 81 8.49 5.22 -13.13
C GLU A 81 9.48 4.84 -12.02
N ASN A 82 9.09 5.04 -10.75
CA ASN A 82 9.90 4.60 -9.62
C ASN A 82 9.70 3.09 -9.31
N PHE A 83 8.72 2.40 -9.92
CA PHE A 83 8.63 0.94 -9.88
C PHE A 83 9.62 0.30 -10.86
N SER A 84 10.08 -0.91 -10.55
CA SER A 84 10.81 -1.73 -11.54
C SER A 84 9.89 -2.08 -12.72
N GLU A 85 10.44 -2.12 -13.93
CA GLU A 85 9.71 -2.53 -15.14
C GLU A 85 9.21 -3.97 -15.09
N GLU A 86 9.84 -4.81 -14.27
CA GLU A 86 9.48 -6.21 -14.04
C GLU A 86 8.19 -6.37 -13.24
N VAL A 87 7.78 -5.34 -12.49
CA VAL A 87 6.54 -5.37 -11.70
C VAL A 87 5.36 -5.19 -12.64
N LYS A 88 4.45 -6.17 -12.67
CA LYS A 88 3.20 -6.13 -13.45
C LYS A 88 1.94 -6.18 -12.58
N LYS A 89 2.09 -6.55 -11.32
CA LYS A 89 1.01 -6.67 -10.34
C LYS A 89 1.12 -5.54 -9.32
N TYR A 90 -0.01 -4.94 -8.98
CA TYR A 90 -0.04 -3.78 -8.09
C TYR A 90 -1.13 -3.92 -7.03
N TYR A 91 -0.89 -3.26 -5.90
CA TYR A 91 -1.79 -3.14 -4.77
C TYR A 91 -1.74 -1.72 -4.21
N PHE A 92 -2.71 -1.36 -3.37
CA PHE A 92 -2.66 -0.14 -2.58
C PHE A 92 -2.81 -0.42 -1.08
N VAL A 93 -2.22 0.44 -0.25
CA VAL A 93 -2.34 0.32 1.20
C VAL A 93 -2.50 1.68 1.87
N PHE A 94 -3.45 1.73 2.81
CA PHE A 94 -3.56 2.83 3.77
C PHE A 94 -2.91 2.41 5.08
N ILE A 95 -2.03 3.24 5.62
CA ILE A 95 -1.36 2.97 6.91
C ILE A 95 -1.74 4.06 7.91
N SER A 96 -2.28 3.67 9.05
CA SER A 96 -2.73 4.58 10.11
C SER A 96 -2.45 4.02 11.50
N GLY A 97 -2.53 4.84 12.56
CA GLY A 97 -2.44 4.35 13.94
C GLY A 97 -3.56 3.36 14.29
N SER A 98 -4.77 3.64 13.84
CA SER A 98 -5.95 2.76 13.93
C SER A 98 -6.98 3.14 12.87
N PHE A 99 -7.94 2.25 12.62
CA PHE A 99 -9.06 2.47 11.70
C PHE A 99 -10.40 2.42 12.45
N LYS A 100 -11.41 3.12 11.93
CA LYS A 100 -12.76 3.14 12.52
C LYS A 100 -13.86 3.30 11.48
N GLY A 101 -15.09 2.95 11.86
CA GLY A 101 -16.24 3.12 10.98
C GLY A 101 -16.18 2.19 9.76
N LYS A 102 -16.68 2.67 8.61
CA LYS A 102 -16.93 1.88 7.40
C LYS A 102 -15.80 1.95 6.37
N PHE A 103 -14.55 2.02 6.80
CA PHE A 103 -13.41 2.16 5.89
C PHE A 103 -13.28 0.97 4.92
N GLU A 104 -13.62 -0.26 5.34
CA GLU A 104 -13.61 -1.42 4.45
C GLU A 104 -14.60 -1.31 3.28
N GLU A 105 -15.73 -0.61 3.45
CA GLU A 105 -16.64 -0.35 2.34
C GLU A 105 -15.95 0.49 1.26
N GLN A 106 -15.06 1.41 1.65
CA GLN A 106 -14.27 2.21 0.71
C GLN A 106 -13.16 1.38 0.06
N LEU A 107 -12.48 0.48 0.79
CA LEU A 107 -11.51 -0.45 0.21
C LEU A 107 -12.16 -1.33 -0.86
N ARG A 108 -13.32 -1.92 -0.56
CA ARG A 108 -14.09 -2.73 -1.51
C ARG A 108 -14.52 -1.91 -2.73
N ARG A 109 -15.01 -0.69 -2.52
CA ARG A 109 -15.37 0.23 -3.60
C ARG A 109 -14.18 0.49 -4.54
N LEU A 110 -13.01 0.84 -3.98
CA LEU A 110 -11.80 1.10 -4.76
C LEU A 110 -11.37 -0.14 -5.56
N SER A 111 -11.40 -1.31 -4.93
CA SER A 111 -11.07 -2.55 -5.62
C SER A 111 -12.04 -2.86 -6.77
N MET A 112 -13.34 -2.64 -6.57
CA MET A 112 -14.33 -2.80 -7.62
C MET A 112 -14.18 -1.80 -8.77
N THR A 113 -13.82 -0.55 -8.50
CA THR A 113 -13.72 0.50 -9.54
C THR A 113 -12.39 0.46 -10.30
N THR A 114 -11.32 -0.02 -9.67
CA THR A 114 -9.98 -0.03 -10.26
C THR A 114 -9.51 -1.42 -10.70
N GLY A 115 -10.10 -2.49 -10.19
CA GLY A 115 -9.63 -3.87 -10.37
C GLY A 115 -8.37 -4.20 -9.56
N VAL A 116 -7.92 -3.30 -8.68
CA VAL A 116 -6.72 -3.47 -7.86
C VAL A 116 -7.11 -3.71 -6.42
N ASN A 117 -6.59 -4.75 -5.78
CA ASN A 117 -6.86 -4.98 -4.37
C ASN A 117 -6.05 -4.03 -3.49
N GLY A 118 -6.56 -3.80 -2.28
CA GLY A 118 -5.82 -3.05 -1.28
C GLY A 118 -6.07 -3.51 0.14
N SER A 119 -5.55 -2.73 1.08
CA SER A 119 -5.59 -3.05 2.50
C SER A 119 -5.57 -1.79 3.36
N ALA A 120 -6.12 -1.92 4.57
CA ALA A 120 -5.87 -0.99 5.67
C ALA A 120 -4.97 -1.66 6.70
N VAL A 121 -3.85 -1.04 7.05
CA VAL A 121 -2.87 -1.63 7.98
C VAL A 121 -2.62 -0.67 9.12
N ASN A 122 -2.96 -1.09 10.35
CA ASN A 122 -2.59 -0.32 11.51
C ASN A 122 -1.10 -0.51 11.86
N VAL A 123 -0.49 0.48 12.51
CA VAL A 123 0.95 0.46 12.81
C VAL A 123 1.37 -0.75 13.66
N VAL A 124 0.49 -1.26 14.55
CA VAL A 124 0.80 -2.44 15.37
C VAL A 124 0.94 -3.68 14.49
N ASN A 125 -0.05 -3.96 13.64
CA ASN A 125 0.01 -5.08 12.69
C ASN A 125 1.16 -4.93 11.69
N LEU A 126 1.50 -3.70 11.31
CA LEU A 126 2.67 -3.43 10.47
C LEU A 126 3.99 -3.82 11.16
N LEU A 127 4.14 -3.55 12.45
CA LEU A 127 5.35 -3.96 13.20
C LEU A 127 5.40 -5.46 13.43
N LEU A 128 4.26 -6.08 13.75
CA LEU A 128 4.17 -7.54 13.90
C LEU A 128 4.47 -8.28 12.60
N GLY A 129 4.02 -7.75 11.46
CA GLY A 129 4.35 -8.33 10.15
C GLY A 129 5.84 -8.23 9.85
N ALA A 130 6.49 -7.12 10.22
CA ALA A 130 7.93 -6.96 10.06
C ALA A 130 8.69 -8.05 10.85
N GLU A 131 8.28 -8.28 12.10
CA GLU A 131 8.88 -9.33 12.94
C GLU A 131 8.71 -10.71 12.31
N LYS A 132 7.50 -11.06 11.86
CA LYS A 132 7.23 -12.38 11.25
C LYS A 132 8.01 -12.62 9.97
N ILE A 133 8.19 -11.60 9.13
CA ILE A 133 9.04 -11.70 7.95
C ILE A 133 10.50 -11.92 8.36
N ARG A 134 10.99 -11.14 9.34
CA ARG A 134 12.39 -11.22 9.80
C ARG A 134 12.74 -12.51 10.52
N SER A 135 11.80 -13.06 11.30
CA SER A 135 11.98 -14.34 11.99
C SER A 135 11.84 -15.55 11.06
N GLY A 136 11.39 -15.33 9.81
CA GLY A 136 11.12 -16.39 8.84
C GLY A 136 9.82 -17.15 9.10
N GLU A 137 8.96 -16.65 10.00
CA GLU A 137 7.63 -17.20 10.28
C GLU A 137 6.60 -16.93 9.18
N MET A 138 6.87 -15.95 8.32
CA MET A 138 6.00 -15.57 7.21
C MET A 138 6.85 -15.21 5.99
N THR A 139 6.45 -15.65 4.80
CA THR A 139 7.09 -15.22 3.54
C THR A 139 6.39 -13.99 2.95
N ILE A 140 7.03 -13.33 1.98
CA ILE A 140 6.44 -12.16 1.30
C ILE A 140 5.20 -12.56 0.48
N GLU A 141 5.15 -13.77 -0.07
CA GLU A 141 3.98 -14.31 -0.79
C GLU A 141 2.82 -14.61 0.17
N GLU A 142 3.12 -15.10 1.38
CA GLU A 142 2.10 -15.27 2.42
C GLU A 142 1.55 -13.94 2.91
N LEU A 143 2.45 -12.96 3.11
CA LEU A 143 2.08 -11.59 3.45
C LEU A 143 1.19 -10.97 2.36
N GLU A 144 1.55 -11.12 1.09
CA GLU A 144 0.78 -10.60 -0.04
C GLU A 144 -0.66 -11.12 0.00
N ARG A 145 -0.83 -12.43 0.14
CA ARG A 145 -2.15 -13.08 0.21
C ARG A 145 -2.95 -12.67 1.44
N ALA A 146 -2.29 -12.51 2.58
CA ALA A 146 -2.93 -12.15 3.85
C ALA A 146 -3.30 -10.66 3.92
N MET A 147 -2.47 -9.79 3.36
CA MET A 147 -2.63 -8.33 3.45
C MET A 147 -3.64 -7.79 2.44
N PHE A 148 -3.59 -8.23 1.18
CA PHE A 148 -4.31 -7.58 0.08
C PHE A 148 -5.64 -8.27 -0.28
N ASN A 149 -6.57 -8.24 0.67
CA ASN A 149 -7.90 -8.86 0.60
C ASN A 149 -9.07 -7.86 0.76
N ASN A 150 -8.81 -6.56 0.64
CA ASN A 150 -9.80 -5.48 0.78
C ASN A 150 -10.44 -5.35 2.18
N SER A 151 -9.73 -5.77 3.23
CA SER A 151 -10.09 -5.55 4.63
C SER A 151 -8.94 -4.91 5.43
N GLU A 152 -9.15 -4.72 6.73
CA GLU A 152 -8.02 -4.46 7.62
C GLU A 152 -7.10 -5.70 7.70
N PHE A 153 -5.79 -5.48 7.60
CA PHE A 153 -4.79 -6.51 7.86
C PHE A 153 -4.64 -6.71 9.37
N ILE A 154 -4.96 -7.92 9.82
CA ILE A 154 -4.88 -8.33 11.22
C ILE A 154 -4.09 -9.62 11.30
N LEU A 155 -2.96 -9.59 12.00
CA LEU A 155 -2.21 -10.80 12.35
C LEU A 155 -2.85 -11.43 13.58
N LYS A 156 -3.28 -12.69 13.43
CA LYS A 156 -3.76 -13.50 14.56
C LYS A 156 -2.56 -14.14 15.25
N TYR A 157 -2.58 -14.15 16.57
CA TYR A 157 -1.64 -14.86 17.43
C TYR A 157 -1.93 -16.35 17.45
#